data_AF-A0A8H9L2Z3-F1
#
_entry.id   AF-A0A8H9L2Z3-F1
#
_cell.length_a   1.000
_cell.length_b   1.000
_cell.length_c   1.000
_cell.angle_alpha   90.00
_cell.angle_beta   90.00
_cell.angle_gamma   90.00
#
_symmetry.space_group_name_H-M   'P 1'
#
loop_
_entity.id
_entity.type
_entity.pdbx_description
1 polymer ?
#
loop_
_entity_poly.entity_id
_entity_poly.type
_entity_poly.pdbx_seq_one_letter_code
_entity_poly.pdbx_strand_id
1 'polypeptide(L)'
;MTVVGIDAHKNWHTLVAVDEVGKRIDVLTVEARAAGHRKIMSWLEQFEHVRVAVEDCRHLTRRLEADLLDAGHQVVRVHTRLMAGMRRSGREPGKSDPIDAEAVARVALREDGLPTAELPGPAREIKLLSDHRRSLVA
;
A
#
# COMPACT_ATOMS: atom_id res chain seq x y z
N MET A 1 8.64 13.39 -9.88
CA MET A 1 7.62 12.65 -9.11
C MET A 1 8.16 11.28 -8.77
N THR A 2 8.10 10.90 -7.49
CA THR A 2 8.52 9.58 -7.01
C THR A 2 7.26 8.76 -6.74
N VAL A 3 7.22 7.52 -7.22
CA VAL A 3 6.16 6.58 -6.87
C VAL A 3 6.74 5.52 -5.93
N VAL A 4 6.04 5.28 -4.83
CA VAL A 4 6.43 4.26 -3.85
C VAL A 4 5.43 3.13 -3.92
N GLY A 5 5.86 1.95 -4.36
CA GLY A 5 5.05 0.74 -4.30
C GLY A 5 5.26 0.01 -2.99
N ILE A 6 4.18 -0.52 -2.42
CA ILE A 6 4.19 -1.26 -1.16
C ILE A 6 3.62 -2.65 -1.40
N ASP A 7 4.43 -3.65 -1.09
CA ASP A 7 4.00 -5.02 -0.85
C ASP A 7 3.82 -5.24 0.66
N ALA A 8 2.59 -5.54 1.07
CA ALA A 8 2.22 -5.61 2.47
C ALA A 8 1.92 -7.04 2.89
N HIS A 9 2.75 -7.57 3.78
CA HIS A 9 2.58 -8.88 4.39
C HIS A 9 2.28 -8.77 5.89
N LYS A 10 1.79 -9.85 6.51
CA LYS A 10 1.41 -9.89 7.94
C LYS A 10 2.52 -9.52 8.93
N ASN A 11 3.77 -9.71 8.53
CA ASN A 11 4.94 -9.52 9.41
C ASN A 11 5.82 -8.36 8.96
N TRP A 12 5.81 -8.04 7.66
CA TRP A 12 6.74 -7.12 7.03
C TRP A 12 6.03 -6.31 5.94
N HIS A 13 6.42 -5.06 5.78
CA HIS A 13 6.11 -4.22 4.64
C HIS A 13 7.39 -3.98 3.87
N THR A 14 7.34 -4.21 2.56
CA THR A 14 8.43 -3.87 1.65
C THR A 14 7.99 -2.74 0.75
N LEU A 15 8.79 -1.69 0.70
CA LEU A 15 8.53 -0.47 -0.04
C LEU A 15 9.65 -0.28 -1.06
N VAL A 16 9.28 0.12 -2.27
CA VAL A 16 10.23 0.44 -3.33
C VAL A 16 9.86 1.78 -3.93
N ALA A 17 10.82 2.71 -3.89
CA ALA A 17 10.72 3.99 -4.59
C ALA A 17 11.23 3.84 -6.02
N VAL A 18 10.46 4.34 -6.98
CA VAL A 18 10.85 4.43 -8.39
C VAL A 18 10.73 5.88 -8.89
N ASP A 19 11.59 6.23 -9.84
CA ASP A 19 11.51 7.51 -10.56
C ASP A 19 10.43 7.48 -11.64
N GLU A 20 10.30 8.59 -12.39
CA GLU A 20 9.29 8.77 -13.43
C GLU A 20 9.40 7.78 -14.59
N VAL A 21 10.57 7.17 -14.80
CA VAL A 21 10.78 6.15 -15.83
C VAL A 21 10.64 4.73 -15.27
N GLY A 22 10.30 4.59 -13.98
CA GLY A 22 10.12 3.31 -13.30
C GLY A 22 11.42 2.66 -12.86
N LYS A 23 12.54 3.39 -12.85
CA LYS A 23 13.82 2.90 -12.33
C LYS A 23 13.81 3.00 -10.82
N ARG A 24 14.23 1.92 -10.16
CA ARG A 24 14.36 1.84 -8.72
C ARG A 24 15.38 2.84 -8.18
N ILE A 25 14.94 3.66 -7.23
CA ILE A 25 15.75 4.64 -6.50
C ILE A 25 16.24 4.02 -5.19
N ASP A 26 15.31 3.48 -4.39
CA ASP A 26 15.61 2.97 -3.05
C ASP A 26 14.59 1.89 -2.61
N VAL A 27 14.94 1.13 -1.58
CA VAL A 27 14.15 0.03 -1.01
C VAL A 27 14.17 0.08 0.52
N LEU A 28 13.01 -0.10 1.14
CA LEU A 28 12.87 -0.21 2.59
C LEU A 28 12.03 -1.43 2.95
N THR A 29 12.53 -2.26 3.87
CA THR A 29 11.73 -3.32 4.52
C THR A 29 11.63 -3.05 6.02
N VAL A 30 10.41 -3.04 6.53
CA VAL A 30 10.11 -2.80 7.95
C VAL A 30 9.11 -3.80 8.49
N GLU A 31 9.08 -3.97 9.80
CA GLU A 31 8.04 -4.79 10.43
C GLU A 31 6.65 -4.17 10.22
N ALA A 32 5.63 -5.01 10.04
CA ALA A 32 4.22 -4.63 9.91
C ALA A 32 3.61 -4.20 11.26
N ARG A 33 4.24 -3.21 11.90
CA ARG A 33 3.93 -2.69 13.24
C ARG A 33 4.09 -1.18 13.27
N ALA A 34 3.53 -0.54 14.30
CA ALA A 34 3.59 0.91 14.48
C ALA A 34 5.02 1.50 14.40
N ALA A 35 6.03 0.78 14.92
CA ALA A 35 7.43 1.19 14.81
C ALA A 35 7.95 1.17 13.36
N GLY A 36 7.53 0.19 12.56
CA GLY A 36 7.84 0.14 11.14
C GLY A 36 7.12 1.24 10.36
N HIS A 37 5.86 1.55 10.71
CA HIS A 37 5.13 2.63 10.05
C HIS A 37 5.78 4.00 10.27
N ARG A 38 6.28 4.27 11.49
CA ARG A 38 7.08 5.49 11.74
C ARG A 38 8.34 5.54 10.88
N LYS A 39 9.04 4.41 10.73
CA LYS A 39 10.21 4.33 9.84
C LYS A 39 9.83 4.58 8.38
N ILE A 40 8.66 4.12 7.94
CA ILE A 40 8.12 4.43 6.61
C ILE A 40 7.96 5.94 6.46
N MET A 41 7.33 6.64 7.41
CA MET A 41 7.15 8.10 7.31
C MET A 41 8.48 8.84 7.20
N SER A 42 9.44 8.54 8.10
CA SER A 42 10.77 9.16 8.04
C SER A 42 11.52 8.83 6.74
N TRP A 43 11.31 7.64 6.17
CA TRP A 43 11.90 7.27 4.89
C TRP A 43 11.21 7.98 3.72
N LEU A 44 9.91 8.28 3.80
CA LEU A 44 9.19 9.03 2.77
C LEU A 44 9.61 10.51 2.71
N GLU A 45 10.02 11.10 3.84
CA GLU A 45 10.49 12.50 3.92
C GLU A 45 11.69 12.82 3.03
N GLN A 46 12.47 11.81 2.61
CA GLN A 46 13.62 12.03 1.71
C GLN A 46 13.20 12.35 0.26
N PHE A 47 11.91 12.21 -0.07
CA PHE A 47 11.36 12.42 -1.40
C PHE A 47 10.39 13.61 -1.40
N GLU A 48 10.56 14.53 -2.35
CA GLU A 48 9.81 15.80 -2.36
C GLU A 48 8.35 15.65 -2.81
N HIS A 49 8.08 14.75 -3.77
CA HIS A 49 6.75 14.52 -4.34
C HIS A 49 6.46 13.03 -4.45
N VAL A 50 5.82 12.46 -3.42
CA VAL A 50 5.53 11.02 -3.33
C VAL A 50 4.07 10.72 -3.61
N ARG A 51 3.84 9.79 -4.55
CA ARG A 51 2.57 9.06 -4.66
C ARG A 51 2.78 7.64 -4.14
N VAL A 52 2.01 7.23 -3.15
CA VAL A 52 2.12 5.90 -2.56
C VAL A 52 1.12 4.97 -3.22
N ALA A 53 1.57 3.79 -3.62
CA ALA A 53 0.79 2.74 -4.23
C ALA A 53 0.87 1.49 -3.37
N VAL A 54 -0.27 0.91 -3.01
CA VAL A 54 -0.34 -0.27 -2.15
C VAL A 54 -1.08 -1.37 -2.88
N GLU A 55 -0.60 -2.61 -2.79
CA GLU A 55 -1.39 -3.75 -3.27
C GLU A 55 -2.73 -3.82 -2.50
N ASP A 56 -3.86 -3.99 -3.20
CA ASP A 56 -5.21 -3.97 -2.60
C ASP A 56 -5.48 -5.24 -1.74
N CYS A 57 -4.86 -5.26 -0.56
CA CYS A 57 -4.92 -6.30 0.46
C CYS A 57 -5.41 -5.69 1.78
N ARG A 58 -6.61 -5.09 1.79
CA ARG A 58 -7.15 -4.23 2.88
C ARG A 58 -7.14 -4.82 4.29
N HIS A 59 -7.14 -6.15 4.42
CA HIS A 59 -7.04 -6.82 5.71
C HIS A 59 -5.63 -6.69 6.35
N LEU A 60 -4.60 -6.44 5.54
CA LEU A 60 -3.22 -6.20 5.96
C LEU A 60 -2.86 -4.70 5.91
N THR A 61 -3.43 -3.95 4.97
CA THR A 61 -2.97 -2.58 4.66
C THR A 61 -3.76 -1.49 5.38
N ARG A 62 -4.97 -1.76 5.91
CA ARG A 62 -5.86 -0.72 6.47
C ARG A 62 -5.18 0.23 7.44
N ARG A 63 -4.38 -0.29 8.38
CA ARG A 63 -3.70 0.55 9.38
C ARG A 63 -2.60 1.41 8.72
N LEU A 64 -1.80 0.80 7.85
CA LEU A 64 -0.75 1.51 7.12
C LEU A 64 -1.34 2.60 6.23
N GLU A 65 -2.43 2.30 5.51
CA GLU A 65 -3.17 3.28 4.71
C GLU A 65 -3.66 4.44 5.56
N ALA A 66 -4.21 4.18 6.76
CA ALA A 66 -4.66 5.24 7.66
C ALA A 66 -3.49 6.13 8.11
N ASP A 67 -2.39 5.52 8.56
CA ASP A 67 -1.20 6.27 9.01
C ASP A 67 -0.59 7.11 7.87
N LEU A 68 -0.61 6.61 6.63
CA LEU A 68 -0.16 7.35 5.44
C LEU A 68 -1.08 8.53 5.09
N LEU A 69 -2.40 8.31 5.17
CA LEU A 69 -3.40 9.36 4.92
C LEU A 69 -3.34 10.45 5.99
N ASP A 70 -3.19 10.07 7.27
CA ASP A 70 -3.02 11.01 8.39
C ASP A 70 -1.73 11.84 8.26
N ALA A 71 -0.68 11.27 7.66
CA ALA A 71 0.55 11.97 7.31
C ALA A 71 0.44 12.85 6.05
N GLY A 72 -0.73 12.89 5.40
CA GLY A 72 -1.00 13.72 4.23
C GLY A 72 -0.55 13.12 2.89
N HIS A 73 -0.16 11.84 2.85
CA HIS A 73 0.22 11.19 1.60
C HIS A 73 -1.01 10.81 0.76
N GLN A 74 -0.89 10.96 -0.56
CA GLN A 74 -1.85 10.35 -1.48
C GLN A 74 -1.56 8.86 -1.61
N VAL A 75 -2.55 8.03 -1.29
CA VAL A 75 -2.46 6.57 -1.35
C VAL A 75 -3.41 6.04 -2.41
N VAL A 76 -2.88 5.34 -3.41
CA VAL A 76 -3.66 4.63 -4.44
C VAL A 76 -3.55 3.13 -4.27
N ARG A 77 -4.60 2.40 -4.65
CA ARG A 77 -4.65 0.94 -4.52
C ARG A 77 -4.46 0.28 -5.88
N VAL A 78 -3.52 -0.65 -5.94
CA VAL A 78 -3.26 -1.46 -7.12
C VAL A 78 -3.93 -2.81 -6.95
N HIS A 79 -4.89 -3.13 -7.82
CA HIS A 79 -5.60 -4.40 -7.73
C HIS A 79 -4.65 -5.58 -7.96
N THR A 80 -4.76 -6.60 -7.09
CA THR A 80 -3.97 -7.84 -7.18
C THR A 80 -4.03 -8.48 -8.57
N ARG A 81 -5.15 -8.39 -9.31
CA ARG A 81 -5.26 -8.92 -10.67
C ARG A 81 -4.30 -8.26 -11.66
N LEU A 82 -3.97 -6.98 -11.50
CA LEU A 82 -2.98 -6.28 -12.33
C LEU A 82 -1.55 -6.81 -12.07
N MET A 83 -1.31 -7.42 -10.91
CA MET A 83 -0.05 -8.10 -10.58
C MET A 83 0.03 -9.51 -11.18
N ALA A 84 -1.08 -10.11 -11.65
CA ALA A 84 -1.10 -11.51 -12.13
C ALA A 84 -0.22 -11.75 -13.37
N GLY A 85 -0.11 -10.77 -14.28
CA GLY A 85 0.74 -10.86 -15.47
C GLY A 85 2.24 -10.85 -15.16
N MET A 86 2.65 -10.22 -14.05
CA MET A 86 4.05 -10.14 -13.61
C MET A 86 4.48 -11.31 -12.72
N ARG A 87 3.56 -12.20 -12.34
CA ARG A 87 3.80 -13.29 -11.37
C ARG A 87 4.40 -14.58 -11.96
N ARG A 88 4.80 -14.63 -13.24
CA ARG A 88 5.16 -15.88 -13.95
C ARG A 88 6.62 -16.38 -13.85
N SER A 89 7.53 -15.74 -13.11
CA SER A 89 8.90 -16.26 -12.95
C SER A 89 9.16 -16.84 -11.55
N GLY A 90 9.82 -18.00 -11.50
CA GLY A 90 10.09 -18.80 -10.30
C GLY A 90 10.61 -17.99 -9.11
N ARG A 91 9.91 -18.10 -7.98
CA ARG A 91 10.16 -17.32 -6.77
C ARG A 91 10.85 -18.18 -5.70
N GLU A 92 11.95 -17.66 -5.16
CA GLU A 92 12.47 -18.06 -3.85
C GLU A 92 11.85 -17.17 -2.76
N PRO A 93 11.52 -17.71 -1.57
CA PRO A 93 10.98 -16.93 -0.45
C PRO A 93 11.91 -15.75 -0.08
N GLY A 94 11.35 -14.55 0.08
CA GLY A 94 12.05 -13.34 0.54
C GLY A 94 12.73 -12.48 -0.54
N LYS A 95 13.09 -13.03 -1.70
CA LYS A 95 13.56 -12.23 -2.86
C LYS A 95 12.42 -11.56 -3.64
N SER A 96 11.19 -12.02 -3.40
CA SER A 96 10.02 -11.65 -4.20
C SER A 96 9.42 -10.32 -3.75
N ASP A 97 9.51 -10.00 -2.46
CA ASP A 97 8.83 -8.85 -1.86
C ASP A 97 9.28 -7.51 -2.47
N PRO A 98 10.59 -7.24 -2.72
CA PRO A 98 10.99 -6.02 -3.41
C PRO A 98 10.56 -5.98 -4.88
N ILE A 99 10.50 -7.13 -5.55
CA ILE A 99 10.05 -7.21 -6.96
C ILE A 99 8.56 -6.90 -7.04
N ASP A 100 7.78 -7.42 -6.09
CA ASP A 100 6.34 -7.22 -6.01
C ASP A 100 6.01 -5.76 -5.63
N ALA A 101 6.73 -5.17 -4.69
CA ALA A 101 6.63 -3.74 -4.38
C ALA A 101 7.02 -2.84 -5.58
N GLU A 102 8.10 -3.16 -6.30
CA GLU A 102 8.50 -2.42 -7.51
C GLU A 102 7.44 -2.53 -8.62
N ALA A 103 6.86 -3.71 -8.79
CA ALA A 103 5.75 -3.96 -9.70
C ALA A 103 4.52 -3.10 -9.37
N VAL A 104 4.15 -3.00 -8.08
CA VAL A 104 3.07 -2.11 -7.61
C VAL A 104 3.38 -0.65 -7.98
N ALA A 105 4.61 -0.20 -7.76
CA ALA A 105 5.03 1.17 -8.08
C ALA A 105 4.92 1.46 -9.58
N ARG A 106 5.40 0.54 -10.42
CA ARG A 106 5.38 0.66 -11.88
C ARG A 106 3.96 0.64 -12.45
N VAL A 107 3.03 -0.10 -11.85
CA VAL A 107 1.62 -0.06 -12.26
C VAL A 107 1.01 1.30 -11.90
N ALA A 108 1.29 1.84 -10.72
CA ALA A 108 0.80 3.17 -10.34
C ALA A 108 1.39 4.32 -11.17
N LEU A 109 2.58 4.14 -11.76
CA LEU A 109 3.12 5.07 -12.76
C LEU A 109 2.36 5.03 -14.09
N ARG A 110 1.84 3.87 -14.50
CA ARG A 110 1.25 3.65 -15.84
C ARG A 110 -0.26 3.81 -15.88
N GLU A 111 -0.93 3.43 -14.80
CA GLU A 111 -2.38 3.39 -14.72
C GLU A 111 -2.92 4.69 -14.12
N ASP A 112 -3.72 5.39 -14.93
CA ASP A 112 -4.54 6.50 -14.46
C ASP A 112 -5.82 5.98 -13.79
N GLY A 113 -6.40 6.78 -12.91
CA GLY A 113 -7.71 6.47 -12.30
C GLY A 113 -7.71 5.31 -11.29
N LEU A 114 -6.55 4.91 -10.77
CA LEU A 114 -6.48 3.92 -9.68
C LEU A 114 -7.32 4.38 -8.46
N PRO A 115 -8.04 3.46 -7.79
CA PRO A 115 -8.83 3.81 -6.60
C PRO A 115 -7.96 4.46 -5.53
N THR A 116 -8.38 5.62 -5.04
CA THR A 116 -7.70 6.32 -3.94
C THR A 116 -8.18 5.74 -2.60
N ALA A 117 -7.25 5.54 -1.66
CA ALA A 117 -7.60 5.17 -0.30
C ALA A 117 -8.14 6.39 0.45
N GLU A 118 -9.15 6.17 1.28
CA GLU A 118 -9.79 7.20 2.08
C GLU A 118 -9.99 6.66 3.50
N LEU A 119 -9.89 7.57 4.48
CA LEU A 119 -10.22 7.24 5.85
C LEU A 119 -11.72 6.90 5.96
N PRO A 120 -12.12 6.01 6.88
CA PRO A 120 -13.51 5.62 7.01
C PRO A 120 -14.39 6.83 7.38
N GLY A 121 -15.23 7.26 6.44
CA GLY A 121 -16.21 8.32 6.68
C GLY A 121 -17.53 7.80 7.28
N PRO A 122 -18.62 8.62 7.26
CA PRO A 122 -19.92 8.29 7.86
C PRO A 122 -20.52 6.94 7.43
N ALA A 123 -20.19 6.45 6.23
CA ALA A 123 -20.60 5.12 5.76
C ALA A 123 -20.12 3.98 6.67
N ARG A 124 -18.96 4.13 7.33
CA ARG A 124 -18.45 3.15 8.30
C ARG A 124 -19.30 3.13 9.56
N GLU A 125 -19.73 4.28 10.05
CA GLU A 125 -20.61 4.40 11.22
C GLU A 125 -21.96 3.73 10.96
N ILE A 126 -22.57 4.01 9.80
CA ILE A 126 -23.82 3.37 9.37
C ILE A 126 -23.65 1.86 9.30
N LYS A 127 -22.54 1.37 8.72
CA LYS A 127 -22.25 -0.07 8.69
C LYS A 127 -22.19 -0.65 10.10
N LEU A 128 -21.45 -0.02 11.02
CA LEU A 128 -21.30 -0.52 12.40
C LEU A 128 -22.65 -0.58 13.12
N LEU A 129 -23.50 0.44 12.96
CA LEU A 129 -24.86 0.45 13.51
C LEU A 129 -25.74 -0.64 12.88
N SER A 130 -25.68 -0.83 11.57
CA SER A 130 -26.38 -1.91 10.87
C SER A 130 -25.94 -3.30 11.35
N ASP A 131 -24.63 -3.51 11.49
CA ASP A 131 -24.04 -4.77 11.95
C ASP A 131 -24.46 -5.05 13.40
N HIS A 132 -24.42 -4.03 14.27
CA HIS A 132 -24.90 -4.13 15.64
C HIS A 132 -26.39 -4.47 15.72
N ARG A 133 -27.24 -3.78 14.94
CA ARG A 133 -28.67 -4.09 14.87
C ARG A 133 -28.91 -5.55 14.47
N ARG A 134 -28.19 -6.08 13.47
CA ARG A 134 -28.34 -7.49 13.06
C ARG A 134 -27.96 -8.46 14.18
N SER A 135 -26.97 -8.12 15.00
CA SER A 135 -26.57 -8.96 16.14
C SER A 135 -27.64 -9.03 17.25
N LEU A 136 -28.53 -8.05 17.33
CA LEU A 136 -29.57 -7.95 18.36
C LEU A 136 -30.91 -8.57 17.94
N VAL A 137 -31.14 -8.78 16.64
CA VAL A 137 -32.42 -9.25 16.08
C VAL A 137 -32.31 -10.69 15.54
N ALA A 138 -31.16 -11.34 15.76
CA ALA A 138 -30.91 -12.75 15.41
C ALA A 138 -31.39 -13.70 16.51
#